data_AF-A0A9D2TN49-F1
#
_entry.id   AF-A0A9D2TN49-F1
#
_cell.length_a   1.000
_cell.length_b   1.000
_cell.length_c   1.000
_cell.angle_alpha   90.00
_cell.angle_beta   90.00
_cell.angle_gamma   90.00
#
_symmetry.space_group_name_H-M   'P 1'
#
loop_
_entity.id
_entity.type
_entity.pdbx_description
1 polymer ?
#
loop_
_entity_poly.entity_id
_entity_poly.type
_entity_poly.pdbx_seq_one_letter_code
_entity_poly.pdbx_strand_id
1 'polypeptide(L)'
;MEATLMSATTFTDTSTGDQAVVRNLGTTTTRALGRELHRLREQRGEVATGRVLTLIVSMRSEEDLDAVVAATVEASREHPARVIFVVHDRSTTEVSMDAAIHLGGDAGASEMILMRLHGALADHADNAVMPLLLPDTPVVVWWPFTSPRNPAADALGALATRRITDSLADATAGRGAEAIFRRRIGYSRGDSDLVWSRITPWRGLLSSALDQRPGATIVSAEVDGPADDPAVDIAAGWLAHRLNVPVSRCADGSPTIPVDDDGQPTAPVRRTVITLDDGEVVLEILDHHSARVSTGIGTDTVVNLSRRPVGDCLAEELRYLEPDRAFGDALHGLPRVRTPKDSMSSPLPMSSQESRR
;
A
#
# COMPACT_ATOMS: atom_id res chain seq x y z
N MET A 1 28.05 -25.06 5.89
CA MET A 1 26.69 -24.79 6.39
C MET A 1 26.02 -23.98 5.29
N GLU A 2 25.49 -24.68 4.30
CA GLU A 2 24.82 -24.09 3.15
C GLU A 2 23.60 -23.32 3.66
N ALA A 3 23.62 -22.00 3.52
CA ALA A 3 22.43 -21.20 3.67
C ALA A 3 21.51 -21.56 2.50
N THR A 4 20.38 -22.18 2.83
CA THR A 4 19.27 -22.47 1.93
C THR A 4 18.77 -21.18 1.30
N LEU A 5 19.39 -20.79 0.18
CA LEU A 5 18.85 -19.82 -0.76
C LEU A 5 17.55 -20.41 -1.33
N MET A 6 16.42 -20.08 -0.68
CA MET A 6 15.06 -20.53 -0.97
C MET A 6 14.88 -22.06 -0.89
N SER A 7 14.12 -22.52 0.12
CA SER A 7 13.38 -23.77 -0.07
C SER A 7 12.51 -23.59 -1.30
N ALA A 8 12.72 -24.46 -2.29
CA ALA A 8 12.10 -24.49 -3.60
C ALA A 8 10.57 -24.70 -3.61
N THR A 9 9.84 -24.26 -2.57
CA THR A 9 8.41 -24.56 -2.39
C THR A 9 7.49 -23.47 -2.96
N THR A 10 7.92 -22.21 -3.03
CA THR A 10 7.01 -21.10 -3.40
C THR A 10 6.85 -20.87 -4.90
N PHE A 11 7.53 -21.66 -5.75
CA PHE A 11 7.44 -21.55 -7.22
C PHE A 11 7.30 -22.89 -7.95
N THR A 12 6.96 -23.99 -7.26
CA THR A 12 6.70 -25.27 -7.93
C THR A 12 5.23 -25.43 -8.31
N ASP A 13 5.02 -25.37 -9.62
CA ASP A 13 4.05 -26.11 -10.44
C ASP A 13 2.63 -25.54 -10.62
N THR A 14 2.32 -25.15 -11.87
CA THR A 14 1.06 -25.51 -12.56
C THR A 14 1.26 -25.48 -14.09
N SER A 15 1.42 -26.68 -14.64
CA SER A 15 1.22 -27.19 -16.02
C SER A 15 1.19 -26.30 -17.29
N THR A 16 1.98 -26.79 -18.26
CA THR A 16 1.83 -26.79 -19.74
C THR A 16 2.13 -25.52 -20.54
N GLY A 17 3.39 -25.37 -20.96
CA GLY A 17 3.73 -24.65 -22.21
C GLY A 17 5.11 -23.99 -22.22
N ASP A 18 5.48 -23.29 -21.15
CA ASP A 18 6.75 -22.54 -21.07
C ASP A 18 7.34 -22.63 -19.66
N GLN A 19 8.40 -23.44 -19.47
CA GLN A 19 8.95 -23.70 -18.13
C GLN A 19 9.65 -22.47 -17.56
N ALA A 20 9.14 -21.95 -16.44
CA ALA A 20 9.81 -20.91 -15.66
C ALA A 20 11.26 -21.33 -15.33
N VAL A 21 12.22 -20.44 -15.62
CA VAL A 21 13.65 -20.67 -15.40
C VAL A 21 14.07 -19.97 -14.13
N VAL A 22 14.45 -20.75 -13.12
CA VAL A 22 15.10 -20.25 -11.91
C VAL A 22 16.61 -20.46 -12.05
N ARG A 23 17.38 -19.39 -11.90
CA ARG A 23 18.85 -19.42 -11.87
C ARG A 23 19.35 -18.75 -10.60
N ASN A 24 19.83 -19.56 -9.66
CA ASN A 24 20.55 -19.08 -8.48
C ASN A 24 22.03 -18.85 -8.85
N LEU A 25 22.56 -17.64 -8.61
CA LEU A 25 23.96 -17.31 -8.85
C LEU A 25 24.82 -17.38 -7.58
N GLY A 26 24.21 -17.57 -6.41
CA GLY A 26 24.87 -17.39 -5.11
C GLY A 26 25.56 -16.04 -5.01
N THR A 27 26.71 -16.00 -4.35
CA THR A 27 27.52 -14.79 -4.23
C THR A 27 28.07 -14.36 -5.58
N THR A 28 27.67 -13.18 -6.02
CA THR A 28 27.88 -12.71 -7.38
C THR A 28 28.08 -11.19 -7.44
N THR A 29 28.14 -10.64 -8.66
CA THR A 29 28.28 -9.20 -8.92
C THR A 29 27.18 -8.75 -9.87
N THR A 30 26.79 -7.46 -9.83
CA THR A 30 25.78 -6.91 -10.74
C THR A 30 26.14 -7.15 -12.21
N ARG A 31 27.43 -7.11 -12.56
CA ARG A 31 27.92 -7.42 -13.91
C ARG A 31 27.69 -8.88 -14.30
N ALA A 32 27.97 -9.82 -13.40
CA ALA A 32 27.74 -11.24 -13.65
C ALA A 32 26.23 -11.55 -13.74
N LEU A 33 25.44 -10.93 -12.88
CA LEU A 33 23.98 -11.00 -12.89
C LEU A 33 23.38 -10.47 -14.20
N GLY A 34 23.79 -9.28 -14.65
CA GLY A 34 23.33 -8.70 -15.92
C GLY A 34 23.72 -9.54 -17.14
N ARG A 35 24.94 -10.12 -17.15
CA ARG A 35 25.37 -11.05 -18.20
C ARG A 35 24.52 -12.31 -18.24
N GLU A 36 24.23 -12.89 -17.08
CA GLU A 36 23.40 -14.09 -16.99
C GLU A 36 21.95 -13.81 -17.40
N LEU A 37 21.40 -12.66 -16.99
CA LEU A 37 20.07 -12.21 -17.41
C LEU A 37 19.99 -12.08 -18.94
N HIS A 38 20.99 -11.47 -19.57
CA HIS A 38 21.06 -11.35 -21.02
C HIS A 38 21.13 -12.72 -21.70
N ARG A 39 22.02 -13.61 -21.22
CA ARG A 39 22.20 -14.98 -21.72
C ARG A 39 20.88 -15.77 -21.66
N LEU A 40 20.14 -15.68 -20.57
CA LEU A 40 18.88 -16.41 -20.40
C LEU A 40 17.78 -15.88 -21.33
N ARG A 41 17.75 -14.56 -21.61
CA ARG A 41 16.81 -13.97 -22.58
C ARG A 41 17.10 -14.42 -24.01
N GLU A 42 18.37 -14.45 -24.41
CA GLU A 42 18.78 -14.94 -25.72
C GLU A 42 18.34 -16.40 -25.94
N GLN A 43 18.45 -17.24 -24.92
CA GLN A 43 18.01 -18.64 -24.97
C GLN A 43 16.51 -18.81 -25.21
N ARG A 44 15.69 -17.85 -24.75
CA ARG A 44 14.23 -17.87 -24.92
C ARG A 44 13.74 -17.19 -26.21
N GLY A 45 14.63 -16.58 -26.99
CA GLY A 45 14.23 -15.82 -28.19
C GLY A 45 13.42 -14.55 -27.87
N GLU A 46 13.45 -14.07 -26.63
CA GLU A 46 12.82 -12.81 -26.20
C GLU A 46 13.67 -11.60 -26.64
N VAL A 47 13.63 -11.30 -27.94
CA VAL A 47 14.48 -10.25 -28.55
C VAL A 47 13.92 -8.83 -28.34
N ALA A 48 12.61 -8.68 -28.06
CA ALA A 48 11.98 -7.38 -27.85
C ALA A 48 11.13 -7.37 -26.56
N THR A 49 11.43 -6.44 -25.66
CA THR A 49 10.70 -6.26 -24.41
C THR A 49 9.39 -5.52 -24.69
N GLY A 50 8.25 -6.23 -24.69
CA GLY A 50 6.93 -5.61 -24.52
C GLY A 50 6.72 -5.07 -23.09
N ARG A 51 7.78 -4.56 -22.45
CA ARG A 51 7.85 -4.25 -21.02
C ARG A 51 7.56 -2.78 -20.82
N VAL A 52 6.77 -2.50 -19.79
CA VAL A 52 6.21 -1.16 -19.59
C VAL A 52 6.89 -0.43 -18.44
N LEU A 53 7.56 -1.12 -17.52
CA LEU A 53 8.30 -0.50 -16.39
C LEU A 53 9.31 -1.45 -15.71
N THR A 54 10.17 -0.86 -14.87
CA THR A 54 10.94 -1.58 -13.84
C THR A 54 10.35 -1.29 -12.45
N LEU A 55 9.95 -2.33 -11.73
CA LEU A 55 9.47 -2.26 -10.34
C LEU A 55 10.57 -2.73 -9.39
N ILE A 56 11.08 -1.83 -8.57
CA ILE A 56 12.03 -2.13 -7.50
C ILE A 56 11.23 -2.33 -6.22
N VAL A 57 11.43 -3.46 -5.55
CA VAL A 57 10.80 -3.78 -4.27
C VAL A 57 11.87 -3.80 -3.20
N SER A 58 11.85 -2.85 -2.26
CA SER A 58 12.91 -2.67 -1.26
C SER A 58 12.43 -3.11 0.13
N MET A 59 13.15 -4.05 0.73
CA MET A 59 12.80 -4.65 2.02
C MET A 59 14.04 -4.91 2.90
N ARG A 60 13.84 -4.93 4.22
CA ARG A 60 14.92 -5.13 5.22
C ARG A 60 14.96 -6.53 5.81
N SER A 61 13.96 -7.36 5.50
CA SER A 61 13.79 -8.71 6.00
C SER A 61 13.16 -9.56 4.90
N GLU A 62 13.43 -10.87 4.94
CA GLU A 62 12.81 -11.84 4.04
C GLU A 62 11.62 -12.56 4.67
N GLU A 63 11.29 -12.26 5.93
CA GLU A 63 10.19 -12.91 6.67
C GLU A 63 8.88 -12.91 5.87
N ASP A 64 8.60 -11.80 5.20
CA ASP A 64 7.40 -11.62 4.37
C ASP A 64 7.67 -11.67 2.85
N LEU A 65 8.85 -12.15 2.42
CA LEU A 65 9.23 -12.14 1.01
C LEU A 65 8.22 -12.87 0.13
N ASP A 66 7.73 -14.02 0.56
CA ASP A 66 6.75 -14.83 -0.19
C ASP A 66 5.43 -14.09 -0.41
N ALA A 67 4.93 -13.37 0.61
CA ALA A 67 3.71 -12.58 0.50
C ALA A 67 3.90 -11.39 -0.45
N VAL A 68 5.06 -10.72 -0.38
CA VAL A 68 5.40 -9.59 -1.25
C VAL A 68 5.59 -10.04 -2.70
N VAL A 69 6.23 -11.20 -2.91
CA VAL A 69 6.35 -11.85 -4.22
C VAL A 69 4.97 -12.15 -4.79
N ALA A 70 4.07 -12.76 -4.00
CA ALA A 70 2.71 -13.07 -4.43
C ALA A 70 1.93 -11.80 -4.85
N ALA A 71 1.98 -10.74 -4.05
CA ALA A 71 1.36 -9.45 -4.38
C ALA A 71 1.95 -8.82 -5.66
N THR A 72 3.27 -8.96 -5.85
CA THR A 72 3.95 -8.43 -7.04
C THR A 72 3.58 -9.22 -8.30
N VAL A 73 3.50 -10.55 -8.20
CA VAL A 73 3.02 -11.44 -9.27
C VAL A 73 1.60 -11.09 -9.67
N GLU A 74 0.72 -10.88 -8.69
CA GLU A 74 -0.67 -10.46 -8.91
C GLU A 74 -0.73 -9.14 -9.66
N ALA A 75 -0.04 -8.10 -9.19
CA ALA A 75 -0.01 -6.80 -9.85
C ALA A 75 0.58 -6.86 -11.27
N SER A 76 1.57 -7.73 -11.48
CA SER A 76 2.23 -7.86 -12.79
C SER A 76 1.37 -8.55 -13.85
N ARG A 77 0.24 -9.18 -13.47
CA ARG A 77 -0.75 -9.69 -14.44
C ARG A 77 -1.38 -8.56 -15.26
N GLU A 78 -1.66 -7.42 -14.62
CA GLU A 78 -2.17 -6.22 -15.29
C GLU A 78 -1.04 -5.35 -15.87
N HIS A 79 0.13 -5.36 -15.21
CA HIS A 79 1.23 -4.45 -15.52
C HIS A 79 2.56 -5.21 -15.73
N PRO A 80 2.84 -5.69 -16.97
CA PRO A 80 4.07 -6.41 -17.25
C PRO A 80 5.33 -5.59 -16.93
N ALA A 81 6.15 -6.10 -16.02
CA ALA A 81 7.30 -5.39 -15.45
C ALA A 81 8.53 -6.30 -15.34
N ARG A 82 9.72 -5.66 -15.34
CA ARG A 82 10.90 -6.25 -14.70
C ARG A 82 10.82 -5.94 -13.22
N VAL A 83 10.86 -6.96 -12.37
CA VAL A 83 10.81 -6.81 -10.92
C VAL A 83 12.20 -7.04 -10.33
N ILE A 84 12.66 -6.14 -9.48
CA ILE A 84 13.93 -6.26 -8.76
C ILE A 84 13.63 -6.20 -7.27
N PHE A 85 13.63 -7.35 -6.60
CA PHE A 85 13.57 -7.45 -5.15
C PHE A 85 14.96 -7.17 -4.57
N VAL A 86 15.05 -6.17 -3.70
CA VAL A 86 16.26 -5.78 -3.01
C VAL A 86 16.06 -5.99 -1.51
N VAL A 87 16.78 -6.96 -0.98
CA VAL A 87 16.83 -7.27 0.45
C VAL A 87 18.09 -6.64 1.04
N HIS A 88 17.90 -5.71 1.98
CA HIS A 88 18.99 -5.01 2.66
C HIS A 88 19.37 -5.77 3.93
N ASP A 89 20.49 -6.50 3.91
CA ASP A 89 20.99 -7.26 5.06
C ASP A 89 22.17 -6.56 5.73
N ARG A 90 21.90 -6.00 6.91
CA ARG A 90 22.88 -5.33 7.78
C ARG A 90 23.33 -6.19 8.96
N SER A 91 22.97 -7.47 9.00
CA SER A 91 23.35 -8.39 10.08
C SER A 91 24.82 -8.82 10.03
N THR A 92 25.45 -8.68 8.86
CA THR A 92 26.86 -9.01 8.62
C THR A 92 27.69 -7.78 8.27
N THR A 93 29.01 -7.86 8.47
CA THR A 93 29.98 -6.85 8.02
C THR A 93 30.61 -7.19 6.66
N GLU A 94 30.41 -8.43 6.19
CA GLU A 94 30.89 -8.86 4.88
C GLU A 94 30.17 -8.08 3.77
N VAL A 95 30.96 -7.55 2.83
CA VAL A 95 30.45 -6.79 1.70
C VAL A 95 30.33 -7.73 0.52
N SER A 96 29.12 -8.26 0.33
CA SER A 96 28.82 -9.22 -0.73
C SER A 96 27.40 -9.04 -1.25
N MET A 97 27.10 -9.72 -2.35
CA MET A 97 25.77 -9.75 -2.92
C MET A 97 25.44 -11.16 -3.35
N ASP A 98 24.32 -11.70 -2.88
CA ASP A 98 23.73 -12.92 -3.43
C ASP A 98 22.61 -12.55 -4.39
N ALA A 99 22.46 -13.30 -5.48
CA ALA A 99 21.37 -13.04 -6.40
C ALA A 99 20.79 -14.28 -7.07
N ALA A 100 19.52 -14.20 -7.40
CA ALA A 100 18.80 -15.18 -8.21
C ALA A 100 17.97 -14.48 -9.29
N ILE A 101 17.83 -15.15 -10.43
CA ILE A 101 16.99 -14.73 -11.54
C ILE A 101 15.85 -15.73 -11.67
N HIS A 102 14.63 -15.22 -11.83
CA HIS A 102 13.45 -15.96 -12.25
C HIS A 102 12.97 -15.38 -13.57
N LEU A 103 12.87 -16.22 -14.61
CA LEU A 103 12.37 -15.82 -15.93
C LEU A 103 11.22 -16.70 -16.36
N GLY A 104 10.12 -16.08 -16.79
CA GLY A 104 8.92 -16.77 -17.25
C GLY A 104 7.99 -17.22 -16.12
N GLY A 105 6.85 -17.80 -16.53
CA GLY A 105 5.69 -18.12 -15.69
C GLY A 105 4.41 -17.46 -16.24
N ASP A 106 3.25 -18.07 -16.02
CA ASP A 106 1.92 -17.65 -16.50
C ASP A 106 1.39 -16.33 -15.87
N ALA A 107 2.28 -15.47 -15.36
CA ALA A 107 1.94 -14.18 -14.78
C ALA A 107 2.93 -13.12 -15.26
N GLY A 108 2.42 -11.94 -15.67
CA GLY A 108 3.16 -10.91 -16.41
C GLY A 108 4.43 -10.32 -15.78
N ALA A 109 4.92 -10.83 -14.65
CA ALA A 109 6.28 -10.60 -14.16
C ALA A 109 7.29 -11.50 -14.90
N SER A 110 7.52 -11.19 -16.17
CA SER A 110 8.39 -11.99 -17.06
C SER A 110 9.84 -12.12 -16.58
N GLU A 111 10.32 -11.16 -15.77
CA GLU A 111 11.65 -11.22 -15.16
C GLU A 111 11.59 -10.73 -13.71
N MET A 112 11.91 -11.60 -12.77
CA MET A 112 12.15 -11.22 -11.38
C MET A 112 13.61 -11.47 -11.02
N ILE A 113 14.19 -10.51 -10.35
CA ILE A 113 15.57 -10.56 -9.86
C ILE A 113 15.49 -10.40 -8.36
N LEU A 114 16.00 -11.36 -7.60
CA LEU A 114 16.17 -11.25 -6.16
C LEU A 114 17.64 -10.94 -5.87
N MET A 115 17.90 -9.86 -5.16
CA MET A 115 19.23 -9.43 -4.73
C MET A 115 19.25 -9.26 -3.22
N ARG A 116 20.17 -9.95 -2.55
CA ARG A 116 20.50 -9.74 -1.15
C ARG A 116 21.78 -8.94 -1.08
N LEU A 117 21.73 -7.76 -0.49
CA LEU A 117 22.88 -6.87 -0.34
C LEU A 117 23.38 -6.96 1.09
N HIS A 118 24.60 -7.42 1.28
CA HIS A 118 25.18 -7.66 2.60
C HIS A 118 26.14 -6.55 3.03
N GLY A 119 26.16 -6.26 4.33
CA GLY A 119 27.10 -5.32 4.93
C GLY A 119 26.99 -3.92 4.33
N ALA A 120 28.13 -3.28 4.06
CA ALA A 120 28.18 -1.92 3.53
C ALA A 120 27.46 -1.77 2.17
N LEU A 121 27.31 -2.84 1.39
CA LEU A 121 26.61 -2.78 0.11
C LEU A 121 25.11 -2.52 0.28
N ALA A 122 24.51 -2.92 1.41
CA ALA A 122 23.09 -2.70 1.68
C ALA A 122 22.72 -1.21 1.75
N ASP A 123 23.68 -0.32 2.00
CA ASP A 123 23.48 1.13 2.03
C ASP A 123 23.64 1.79 0.64
N HIS A 124 23.99 1.00 -0.38
CA HIS A 124 24.30 1.44 -1.75
C HIS A 124 23.51 0.64 -2.80
N ALA A 125 22.24 0.36 -2.49
CA ALA A 125 21.36 -0.43 -3.35
C ALA A 125 21.12 0.18 -4.73
N ASP A 126 21.07 1.50 -4.82
CA ASP A 126 20.99 2.27 -6.06
C ASP A 126 22.09 1.89 -7.05
N ASN A 127 23.34 1.77 -6.59
CA ASN A 127 24.48 1.37 -7.42
C ASN A 127 24.36 -0.07 -7.92
N ALA A 128 23.78 -0.97 -7.12
CA ALA A 128 23.58 -2.36 -7.49
C ALA A 128 22.43 -2.52 -8.49
N VAL A 129 21.38 -1.69 -8.38
CA VAL A 129 20.16 -1.74 -9.19
C VAL A 129 20.32 -1.00 -10.53
N MET A 130 21.01 0.14 -10.54
CA MET A 130 21.14 1.01 -11.73
C MET A 130 21.50 0.26 -13.03
N PRO A 131 22.48 -0.67 -13.06
CA PRO A 131 22.85 -1.38 -14.28
C PRO A 131 21.80 -2.39 -14.78
N LEU A 132 20.78 -2.69 -13.97
CA LEU A 132 19.69 -3.62 -14.26
C LEU A 132 18.40 -2.91 -14.69
N LEU A 133 18.38 -1.58 -14.70
CA LEU A 133 17.23 -0.81 -15.16
C LEU A 133 17.04 -0.99 -16.67
N LEU A 134 15.78 -1.01 -17.10
CA LEU A 134 15.45 -1.01 -18.53
C LEU A 134 15.54 0.44 -19.06
N PRO A 135 16.29 0.67 -20.17
CA PRO A 135 16.40 2.00 -20.75
C PRO A 135 15.03 2.50 -21.21
N ASP A 136 14.80 3.81 -21.07
CA ASP A 136 13.59 4.50 -21.54
C ASP A 136 12.25 3.95 -20.99
N THR A 137 12.30 3.22 -19.86
CA THR A 137 11.11 2.77 -19.14
C THR A 137 10.96 3.47 -17.79
N PRO A 138 9.73 3.73 -17.34
CA PRO A 138 9.47 4.19 -15.98
C PRO A 138 10.09 3.26 -14.93
N VAL A 139 10.62 3.87 -13.87
CA VAL A 139 11.10 3.18 -12.68
C VAL A 139 10.15 3.48 -11.53
N VAL A 140 9.67 2.42 -10.90
CA VAL A 140 8.80 2.47 -9.73
C VAL A 140 9.54 1.83 -8.57
N VAL A 141 9.50 2.45 -7.39
CA VAL A 141 9.99 1.82 -6.15
C VAL A 141 8.83 1.61 -5.20
N TRP A 142 8.75 0.42 -4.62
CA TRP A 142 7.78 0.06 -3.59
C TRP A 142 8.49 -0.41 -2.33
N TRP A 143 8.12 0.20 -1.19
CA TRP A 143 8.49 -0.25 0.14
C TRP A 143 7.26 -0.87 0.82
N PRO A 144 7.14 -2.21 0.85
CA PRO A 144 5.98 -2.89 1.45
C PRO A 144 5.87 -2.73 2.97
N PHE A 145 7.00 -2.51 3.65
CA PHE A 145 7.05 -2.43 5.11
C PHE A 145 7.80 -1.18 5.55
N THR A 146 9.13 -1.27 5.76
CA THR A 146 9.93 -0.14 6.22
C THR A 146 10.28 0.80 5.08
N SER A 147 9.64 1.96 5.05
CA SER A 147 9.93 2.98 4.03
C SER A 147 10.81 4.13 4.57
N PRO A 148 11.55 4.82 3.69
CA PRO A 148 12.29 6.03 4.05
C PRO A 148 11.37 7.13 4.61
N ARG A 149 11.93 8.07 5.38
CA ARG A 149 11.16 9.25 5.85
C ARG A 149 10.77 10.18 4.72
N ASN A 150 11.65 10.34 3.74
CA ASN A 150 11.42 11.07 2.51
C ASN A 150 11.74 10.12 1.35
N PRO A 151 10.74 9.47 0.74
CA PRO A 151 10.95 8.54 -0.36
C PRO A 151 11.71 9.17 -1.53
N ALA A 152 11.47 10.44 -1.86
CA ALA A 152 12.14 11.11 -2.98
C ALA A 152 13.63 11.39 -2.72
N ALA A 153 14.06 11.49 -1.47
CA ALA A 153 15.46 11.69 -1.09
C ALA A 153 16.22 10.38 -0.82
N ASP A 154 15.52 9.24 -0.83
CA ASP A 154 16.15 7.93 -0.72
C ASP A 154 16.92 7.58 -1.99
N ALA A 155 18.02 6.83 -1.87
CA ALA A 155 18.89 6.49 -2.99
C ALA A 155 18.15 5.70 -4.09
N LEU A 156 17.28 4.74 -3.72
CA LEU A 156 16.45 4.04 -4.69
C LEU A 156 15.31 4.94 -5.19
N GLY A 157 14.70 5.72 -4.28
CA GLY A 157 13.61 6.62 -4.65
C GLY A 157 14.01 7.71 -5.65
N ALA A 158 15.26 8.19 -5.60
CA ALA A 158 15.81 9.16 -6.56
C ALA A 158 15.88 8.61 -8.00
N LEU A 159 15.89 7.28 -8.18
CA LEU A 159 15.83 6.63 -9.49
C LEU A 159 14.41 6.58 -10.05
N ALA A 160 13.40 6.73 -9.20
CA ALA A 160 12.01 6.40 -9.51
C ALA A 160 11.15 7.63 -9.77
N THR A 161 10.25 7.52 -10.74
CA THR A 161 9.21 8.53 -10.99
C THR A 161 7.99 8.32 -10.09
N ARG A 162 7.71 7.06 -9.72
CA ARG A 162 6.66 6.65 -8.76
C ARG A 162 7.27 5.95 -7.55
N ARG A 163 6.85 6.36 -6.35
CA ARG A 163 7.38 5.88 -5.07
C ARG A 163 6.22 5.49 -4.16
N ILE A 164 6.04 4.20 -3.97
CA ILE A 164 4.89 3.61 -3.30
C ILE A 164 5.30 3.17 -1.91
N THR A 165 4.58 3.60 -0.88
CA THR A 165 4.71 3.11 0.50
C THR A 165 3.46 2.37 0.95
N ASP A 166 3.50 1.67 2.08
CA ASP A 166 2.30 1.17 2.75
C ASP A 166 2.31 1.58 4.22
N SER A 167 1.61 2.68 4.53
CA SER A 167 1.59 3.23 5.88
C SER A 167 0.93 2.31 6.90
N LEU A 168 0.09 1.36 6.47
CA LEU A 168 -0.51 0.37 7.36
C LEU A 168 0.52 -0.67 7.82
N ALA A 169 1.43 -1.06 6.92
CA ALA A 169 2.44 -2.09 7.15
C ALA A 169 3.81 -1.51 7.60
N ASP A 170 4.00 -0.19 7.55
CA ASP A 170 5.24 0.47 7.95
C ASP A 170 5.37 0.59 9.47
N ALA A 171 5.96 -0.43 10.09
CA ALA A 171 6.27 -0.46 11.52
C ALA A 171 7.12 0.73 12.00
N THR A 172 7.86 1.41 11.12
CA THR A 172 8.68 2.57 11.50
C THR A 172 7.90 3.89 11.43
N ALA A 173 6.76 3.92 10.76
CA ALA A 173 5.97 5.13 10.57
C ALA A 173 5.11 5.49 11.79
N GLY A 174 5.01 4.61 12.78
CA GLY A 174 4.04 4.72 13.86
C GLY A 174 2.77 3.96 13.50
N ARG A 175 1.63 4.34 14.08
CA ARG A 175 0.31 3.77 13.77
C ARG A 175 -0.72 4.86 13.51
N GLY A 176 -1.79 4.51 12.79
CA GLY A 176 -2.89 5.40 12.45
C GLY A 176 -2.41 6.75 11.92
N ALA A 177 -2.88 7.83 12.55
CA ALA A 177 -2.57 9.19 12.15
C ALA A 177 -1.06 9.48 12.09
N GLU A 178 -0.24 8.95 12.99
CA GLU A 178 1.21 9.21 12.99
C GLU A 178 1.86 8.77 11.66
N ALA A 179 1.47 7.59 11.17
CA ALA A 179 2.01 7.02 9.95
C ALA A 179 1.71 7.88 8.73
N ILE A 180 0.46 8.33 8.57
CA ILE A 180 0.06 9.15 7.42
C ILE A 180 0.54 10.59 7.54
N PHE A 181 0.63 11.17 8.74
CA PHE A 181 1.21 12.50 8.94
C PHE A 181 2.70 12.50 8.64
N ARG A 182 3.43 11.41 8.94
CA ARG A 182 4.81 11.25 8.49
C ARG A 182 4.90 11.29 6.96
N ARG A 183 4.00 10.62 6.23
CA ARG A 183 3.95 10.71 4.75
C ARG A 183 3.69 12.14 4.27
N ARG A 184 2.76 12.86 4.91
CA ARG A 184 2.48 14.26 4.60
C ARG A 184 3.72 15.15 4.71
N ILE A 185 4.52 14.99 5.76
CA ILE A 185 5.72 15.82 5.99
C ILE A 185 6.80 15.56 4.93
N GLY A 186 6.96 14.30 4.51
CA GLY A 186 7.95 13.89 3.52
C GLY A 186 7.47 13.94 2.06
N TYR A 187 6.22 14.35 1.81
CA TYR A 187 5.56 14.19 0.51
C TYR A 187 6.26 14.97 -0.60
N SER A 188 6.51 14.28 -1.69
CA SER A 188 6.96 14.82 -2.97
C SER A 188 6.07 14.32 -4.11
N ARG A 189 6.00 15.08 -5.21
CA ARG A 189 5.24 14.66 -6.41
C ARG A 189 5.77 13.31 -6.91
N GLY A 190 4.89 12.34 -7.08
CA GLY A 190 5.22 10.95 -7.45
C GLY A 190 5.25 10.00 -6.25
N ASP A 191 5.12 10.50 -5.02
CA ASP A 191 4.89 9.66 -3.85
C ASP A 191 3.41 9.24 -3.79
N SER A 192 3.16 8.00 -3.41
CA SER A 192 1.85 7.46 -3.10
C SER A 192 1.92 6.45 -1.96
N ASP A 193 0.76 6.02 -1.47
CA ASP A 193 0.66 5.05 -0.39
C ASP A 193 -0.49 4.07 -0.63
N LEU A 194 -0.28 2.77 -0.41
CA LEU A 194 -1.29 1.75 -0.65
C LEU A 194 -2.56 1.94 0.17
N VAL A 195 -2.50 2.64 1.30
CA VAL A 195 -3.72 2.96 2.09
C VAL A 195 -4.71 3.82 1.30
N TRP A 196 -4.23 4.58 0.33
CA TRP A 196 -5.05 5.38 -0.58
C TRP A 196 -5.78 4.52 -1.62
N SER A 197 -5.09 3.57 -2.22
CA SER A 197 -5.67 2.61 -3.17
C SER A 197 -6.60 1.62 -2.44
N ARG A 198 -6.32 1.27 -1.18
CA ARG A 198 -7.20 0.42 -0.34
C ARG A 198 -8.62 0.98 -0.22
N ILE A 199 -8.79 2.31 -0.26
CA ILE A 199 -10.10 2.97 -0.14
C ILE A 199 -10.70 3.43 -1.47
N THR A 200 -10.11 3.08 -2.62
CA THR A 200 -10.63 3.49 -3.94
C THR A 200 -12.09 3.08 -4.18
N PRO A 201 -12.52 1.83 -3.89
CA PRO A 201 -13.93 1.46 -4.04
C PRO A 201 -14.85 2.25 -3.12
N TRP A 202 -14.44 2.47 -1.86
CA TRP A 202 -15.19 3.30 -0.90
C TRP A 202 -15.36 4.74 -1.40
N ARG A 203 -14.28 5.35 -1.94
CA ARG A 203 -14.34 6.70 -2.54
C ARG A 203 -15.32 6.76 -3.71
N GLY A 204 -15.33 5.73 -4.56
CA GLY A 204 -16.23 5.61 -5.70
C GLY A 204 -17.70 5.51 -5.27
N LEU A 205 -18.00 4.66 -4.28
CA LEU A 205 -19.35 4.50 -3.73
C LEU A 205 -19.87 5.79 -3.10
N LEU A 206 -19.05 6.46 -2.29
CA LEU A 206 -19.42 7.71 -1.65
C LEU A 206 -19.68 8.83 -2.66
N SER A 207 -18.84 8.92 -3.71
CA SER A 207 -19.04 9.89 -4.80
C SER A 207 -20.35 9.62 -5.54
N SER A 208 -20.62 8.37 -5.91
CA SER A 208 -21.87 7.96 -6.57
C SER A 208 -23.12 8.21 -5.70
N ALA A 209 -23.00 8.03 -4.38
CA ALA A 209 -24.09 8.31 -3.45
C ALA A 209 -24.40 9.82 -3.37
N LEU A 210 -23.37 10.68 -3.41
CA LEU A 210 -23.54 12.13 -3.43
C LEU A 210 -24.12 12.64 -4.76
N ASP A 211 -23.76 12.02 -5.89
CA ASP A 211 -24.31 12.37 -7.22
C ASP A 211 -25.84 12.19 -7.28
N GLN A 212 -26.42 11.34 -6.41
CA GLN A 212 -27.86 11.14 -6.27
C GLN A 212 -28.57 12.21 -5.42
N ARG A 213 -27.82 13.16 -4.83
CA ARG A 213 -28.34 14.27 -4.03
C ARG A 213 -28.07 15.62 -4.72
N PRO A 214 -28.52 15.84 -5.98
CA PRO A 214 -28.24 17.08 -6.69
C PRO A 214 -28.90 18.27 -6.00
N GLY A 215 -28.12 19.32 -5.75
CA GLY A 215 -28.60 20.58 -5.17
C GLY A 215 -28.62 20.64 -3.64
N ALA A 216 -28.40 19.52 -2.95
CA ALA A 216 -28.25 19.51 -1.49
C ALA A 216 -26.91 20.13 -1.08
N THR A 217 -26.92 20.92 0.00
CA THR A 217 -25.70 21.55 0.52
C THR A 217 -25.04 20.64 1.54
N ILE A 218 -23.77 20.29 1.32
CA ILE A 218 -23.01 19.51 2.30
C ILE A 218 -22.62 20.41 3.49
N VAL A 219 -22.92 19.96 4.71
CA VAL A 219 -22.72 20.69 5.97
C VAL A 219 -21.52 20.19 6.75
N SER A 220 -21.36 18.87 6.86
CA SER A 220 -20.27 18.22 7.61
C SER A 220 -20.10 16.77 7.19
N ALA A 221 -18.98 16.14 7.58
CA ALA A 221 -18.82 14.70 7.45
C ALA A 221 -18.20 14.06 8.71
N GLU A 222 -18.51 12.79 8.93
CA GLU A 222 -17.95 11.93 9.96
C GLU A 222 -17.44 10.65 9.32
N VAL A 223 -16.24 10.21 9.73
CA VAL A 223 -15.60 8.98 9.25
C VAL A 223 -15.18 8.15 10.46
N ASP A 224 -15.70 6.93 10.52
CA ASP A 224 -15.49 5.99 11.62
C ASP A 224 -14.68 4.77 11.15
N GLY A 225 -13.81 4.28 12.01
CA GLY A 225 -13.06 3.04 11.80
C GLY A 225 -11.97 2.81 12.86
N PRO A 226 -11.11 1.80 12.68
CA PRO A 226 -10.04 1.48 13.62
C PRO A 226 -9.15 2.68 13.92
N ALA A 227 -8.80 2.85 15.20
CA ALA A 227 -7.94 3.96 15.67
C ALA A 227 -6.58 4.00 14.94
N ASP A 228 -6.03 2.82 14.67
CA ASP A 228 -4.68 2.61 14.17
C ASP A 228 -4.59 2.38 12.65
N ASP A 229 -5.71 2.42 11.90
CA ASP A 229 -5.68 2.25 10.43
C ASP A 229 -5.57 3.61 9.71
N PRO A 230 -4.42 3.95 9.11
CA PRO A 230 -4.19 5.22 8.40
C PRO A 230 -5.10 5.42 7.18
N ALA A 231 -5.74 4.37 6.66
CA ALA A 231 -6.72 4.49 5.58
C ALA A 231 -7.96 5.31 6.02
N VAL A 232 -8.33 5.24 7.29
CA VAL A 232 -9.44 6.01 7.87
C VAL A 232 -9.04 7.49 7.98
N ASP A 233 -7.80 7.77 8.39
CA ASP A 233 -7.27 9.13 8.51
C ASP A 233 -7.17 9.81 7.13
N ILE A 234 -6.65 9.12 6.10
CA ILE A 234 -6.55 9.70 4.76
C ILE A 234 -7.93 9.88 4.11
N ALA A 235 -8.91 9.01 4.41
CA ALA A 235 -10.30 9.18 3.99
C ALA A 235 -10.90 10.48 4.55
N ALA A 236 -10.71 10.74 5.85
CA ALA A 236 -11.15 11.98 6.48
C ALA A 236 -10.41 13.21 5.90
N GLY A 237 -9.09 13.11 5.66
CA GLY A 237 -8.29 14.15 5.03
C GLY A 237 -8.79 14.49 3.61
N TRP A 238 -9.12 13.47 2.81
CA TRP A 238 -9.70 13.65 1.48
C TRP A 238 -11.03 14.39 1.52
N LEU A 239 -11.96 13.99 2.39
CA LEU A 239 -13.25 14.67 2.54
C LEU A 239 -13.07 16.12 3.00
N ALA A 240 -12.19 16.36 3.98
CA ALA A 240 -11.89 17.71 4.48
C ALA A 240 -11.35 18.63 3.38
N HIS A 241 -10.48 18.11 2.51
CA HIS A 241 -9.96 18.86 1.37
C HIS A 241 -11.02 19.09 0.29
N ARG A 242 -11.71 18.02 -0.15
CA ARG A 242 -12.62 18.07 -1.30
C ARG A 242 -13.93 18.79 -1.03
N LEU A 243 -14.51 18.58 0.14
CA LEU A 243 -15.82 19.13 0.49
C LEU A 243 -15.69 20.51 1.14
N ASN A 244 -14.51 20.83 1.68
CA ASN A 244 -14.25 22.08 2.37
C ASN A 244 -15.20 22.37 3.56
N VAL A 245 -15.69 21.32 4.21
CA VAL A 245 -16.56 21.38 5.41
C VAL A 245 -15.84 20.84 6.64
N PRO A 246 -16.38 21.03 7.86
CA PRO A 246 -15.90 20.32 9.04
C PRO A 246 -16.00 18.80 8.86
N VAL A 247 -14.89 18.09 9.12
CA VAL A 247 -14.83 16.63 9.09
C VAL A 247 -14.32 16.11 10.42
N SER A 248 -15.00 15.13 10.98
CA SER A 248 -14.60 14.42 12.20
C SER A 248 -14.12 13.01 11.86
N ARG A 249 -13.01 12.58 12.46
CA ARG A 249 -12.57 11.18 12.49
C ARG A 249 -12.86 10.63 13.88
N CYS A 250 -13.71 9.61 13.99
CA CYS A 250 -13.96 8.87 15.23
C CYS A 250 -13.33 7.47 15.20
N ALA A 251 -12.89 6.99 16.36
CA ALA A 251 -12.43 5.62 16.54
C ALA A 251 -13.58 4.74 17.03
N ASP A 252 -13.76 3.56 16.46
CA ASP A 252 -14.84 2.61 16.80
C ASP A 252 -14.41 1.52 17.81
N GLY A 253 -13.15 1.56 18.27
CA GLY A 253 -12.57 0.56 19.19
C GLY A 253 -12.21 -0.78 18.54
N SER A 254 -12.35 -0.91 17.22
CA SER A 254 -11.98 -2.12 16.47
C SER A 254 -10.45 -2.30 16.38
N PRO A 255 -9.98 -3.55 16.14
CA PRO A 255 -8.57 -3.81 15.86
C PRO A 255 -8.11 -3.11 14.57
N THR A 256 -6.81 -2.88 14.41
CA THR A 256 -6.20 -2.20 13.26
C THR A 256 -6.67 -2.75 11.91
N ILE A 257 -6.81 -4.08 11.81
CA ILE A 257 -7.52 -4.71 10.69
C ILE A 257 -8.89 -5.12 11.23
N PRO A 258 -9.97 -4.40 10.90
CA PRO A 258 -11.30 -4.73 11.38
C PRO A 258 -11.76 -6.05 10.77
N VAL A 259 -12.57 -6.79 11.52
CA VAL A 259 -13.13 -8.08 11.10
C VAL A 259 -14.64 -8.11 11.33
N ASP A 260 -15.35 -8.97 10.60
CA ASP A 260 -16.75 -9.26 10.84
C ASP A 260 -16.94 -10.32 11.94
N ASP A 261 -18.19 -10.73 12.17
CA ASP A 261 -18.55 -11.72 13.20
C ASP A 261 -17.90 -13.11 12.97
N ASP A 262 -17.55 -13.43 11.72
CA ASP A 262 -16.87 -14.67 11.32
C ASP A 262 -15.33 -14.53 11.35
N GLY A 263 -14.83 -13.37 11.77
CA GLY A 263 -13.39 -13.08 11.84
C GLY A 263 -12.75 -12.77 10.48
N GLN A 264 -13.54 -12.50 9.43
CA GLN A 264 -13.03 -12.15 8.10
C GLN A 264 -12.69 -10.65 8.03
N PRO A 265 -11.52 -10.27 7.48
CA PRO A 265 -11.13 -8.86 7.37
C PRO A 265 -12.10 -8.01 6.54
N THR A 266 -12.47 -6.84 7.06
CA THR A 266 -13.39 -5.91 6.40
C THR A 266 -12.67 -4.66 5.85
N ALA A 267 -13.40 -3.88 5.06
CA ALA A 267 -12.91 -2.60 4.55
C ALA A 267 -12.59 -1.63 5.71
N PRO A 268 -11.55 -0.79 5.58
CA PRO A 268 -11.01 -0.03 6.72
C PRO A 268 -11.96 1.06 7.25
N VAL A 269 -12.71 1.74 6.37
CA VAL A 269 -13.67 2.77 6.77
C VAL A 269 -15.00 2.09 7.13
N ARG A 270 -15.26 1.93 8.43
CA ARG A 270 -16.41 1.17 8.96
C ARG A 270 -17.74 1.88 8.69
N ARG A 271 -17.75 3.20 8.84
CA ARG A 271 -18.94 4.03 8.62
C ARG A 271 -18.54 5.43 8.19
N THR A 272 -19.35 6.04 7.34
CA THR A 272 -19.21 7.42 6.90
C THR A 272 -20.58 8.06 6.85
N VAL A 273 -20.70 9.25 7.44
CA VAL A 273 -21.91 10.08 7.37
C VAL A 273 -21.54 11.41 6.75
N ILE A 274 -22.24 11.78 5.69
CA ILE A 274 -22.20 13.13 5.15
C ILE A 274 -23.53 13.79 5.48
N THR A 275 -23.49 14.80 6.34
CA THR A 275 -24.65 15.62 6.70
C THR A 275 -24.90 16.65 5.61
N LEU A 276 -26.13 16.69 5.13
CA LEU A 276 -26.65 17.66 4.18
C LEU A 276 -27.62 18.60 4.91
N ASP A 277 -28.01 19.70 4.28
CA ASP A 277 -29.04 20.61 4.78
C ASP A 277 -30.45 19.98 4.80
N ASP A 278 -30.67 18.97 3.97
CA ASP A 278 -31.95 18.26 3.79
C ASP A 278 -31.86 16.75 4.09
N GLY A 279 -30.87 16.31 4.87
CA GLY A 279 -30.74 14.91 5.32
C GLY A 279 -29.30 14.45 5.44
N GLU A 280 -29.06 13.16 5.18
CA GLU A 280 -27.72 12.58 5.23
C GLU A 280 -27.49 11.52 4.15
N VAL A 281 -26.22 11.31 3.83
CA VAL A 281 -25.73 10.16 3.06
C VAL A 281 -24.88 9.31 4.00
N VAL A 282 -25.21 8.03 4.12
CA VAL A 282 -24.53 7.10 5.02
C VAL A 282 -23.98 5.93 4.21
N LEU A 283 -22.69 5.64 4.39
CA LEU A 283 -22.06 4.40 3.92
C LEU A 283 -21.60 3.61 5.15
N GLU A 284 -22.07 2.37 5.29
CA GLU A 284 -21.78 1.53 6.45
C GLU A 284 -21.40 0.10 6.01
N ILE A 285 -20.25 -0.40 6.49
CA ILE A 285 -19.84 -1.79 6.25
C ILE A 285 -20.72 -2.74 7.07
N LEU A 286 -21.25 -3.79 6.44
CA LEU A 286 -22.07 -4.78 7.13
C LEU A 286 -21.25 -6.01 7.52
N ASP A 287 -20.39 -6.48 6.61
CA ASP A 287 -19.51 -7.65 6.76
C ASP A 287 -18.25 -7.52 5.87
N HIS A 288 -17.48 -8.59 5.69
CA HIS A 288 -16.24 -8.58 4.87
C HIS A 288 -16.41 -8.34 3.37
N HIS A 289 -17.63 -8.39 2.83
CA HIS A 289 -17.89 -8.23 1.40
C HIS A 289 -19.07 -7.33 1.05
N SER A 290 -19.79 -6.80 2.03
CA SER A 290 -20.97 -5.98 1.80
C SER A 290 -20.98 -4.67 2.60
N ALA A 291 -21.52 -3.64 1.97
CA ALA A 291 -21.78 -2.34 2.59
C ALA A 291 -23.17 -1.83 2.22
N ARG A 292 -23.82 -1.14 3.16
CA ARG A 292 -25.06 -0.40 2.94
C ARG A 292 -24.74 1.03 2.55
N VAL A 293 -25.40 1.51 1.51
CA VAL A 293 -25.42 2.92 1.11
C VAL A 293 -26.86 3.42 1.27
N SER A 294 -27.06 4.37 2.18
CA SER A 294 -28.30 5.11 2.33
C SER A 294 -28.09 6.54 1.84
N THR A 295 -28.89 6.97 0.88
CA THR A 295 -28.85 8.35 0.38
C THR A 295 -29.98 9.18 0.97
N GLY A 296 -30.78 8.68 1.90
CA GLY A 296 -31.98 9.36 2.41
C GLY A 296 -33.11 9.57 1.37
N ILE A 297 -32.91 9.13 0.13
CA ILE A 297 -33.90 9.17 -0.95
C ILE A 297 -34.07 7.75 -1.49
N GLY A 298 -35.32 7.28 -1.53
CA GLY A 298 -35.61 5.93 -2.00
C GLY A 298 -35.21 4.86 -0.98
N THR A 299 -34.80 3.70 -1.48
CA THR A 299 -34.42 2.54 -0.65
C THR A 299 -32.91 2.43 -0.53
N ASP A 300 -32.46 2.11 0.68
CA ASP A 300 -31.07 1.75 0.93
C ASP A 300 -30.61 0.63 -0.01
N THR A 301 -29.40 0.77 -0.53
CA THR A 301 -28.80 -0.21 -1.43
C THR A 301 -27.67 -0.95 -0.71
N VAL A 302 -27.62 -2.27 -0.87
CA VAL A 302 -26.48 -3.08 -0.42
C VAL A 302 -25.60 -3.35 -1.64
N VAL A 303 -24.31 -3.05 -1.51
CA VAL A 303 -23.30 -3.17 -2.56
C VAL A 303 -22.14 -4.05 -2.10
N ASN A 304 -21.41 -4.62 -3.06
CA ASN A 304 -20.18 -5.33 -2.74
C ASN A 304 -19.08 -4.32 -2.38
N LEU A 305 -18.47 -4.51 -1.21
CA LEU A 305 -17.31 -3.77 -0.77
C LEU A 305 -16.46 -4.65 0.15
N SER A 306 -15.31 -5.08 -0.34
CA SER A 306 -14.34 -5.89 0.42
C SER A 306 -13.06 -5.13 0.73
N ARG A 307 -12.31 -5.62 1.73
CA ARG A 307 -10.92 -5.21 1.92
C ARG A 307 -10.11 -5.58 0.70
N ARG A 308 -9.36 -4.63 0.14
CA ARG A 308 -8.52 -4.90 -1.03
C ARG A 308 -7.23 -5.63 -0.64
N PRO A 309 -6.86 -6.71 -1.35
CA PRO A 309 -5.55 -7.34 -1.21
C PRO A 309 -4.43 -6.39 -1.68
N VAL A 310 -3.21 -6.66 -1.24
CA VAL A 310 -2.04 -5.82 -1.56
C VAL A 310 -1.74 -5.80 -3.05
N GLY A 311 -1.86 -6.94 -3.75
CA GLY A 311 -1.60 -7.01 -5.18
C GLY A 311 -2.56 -6.16 -6.00
N ASP A 312 -3.86 -6.13 -5.66
CA ASP A 312 -4.83 -5.23 -6.28
C ASP A 312 -4.50 -3.75 -6.06
N CYS A 313 -4.07 -3.40 -4.84
CA CYS A 313 -3.68 -2.03 -4.53
C CYS A 313 -2.43 -1.63 -5.32
N LEU A 314 -1.42 -2.50 -5.36
CA LEU A 314 -0.20 -2.31 -6.14
C LEU A 314 -0.50 -2.21 -7.64
N ALA A 315 -1.38 -3.06 -8.17
CA ALA A 315 -1.82 -2.99 -9.56
C ALA A 315 -2.42 -1.62 -9.89
N GLU A 316 -3.29 -1.10 -9.03
CA GLU A 316 -3.86 0.25 -9.22
C GLU A 316 -2.79 1.33 -9.26
N GLU A 317 -1.81 1.29 -8.35
CA GLU A 317 -0.71 2.26 -8.31
C GLU A 317 0.18 2.21 -9.56
N LEU A 318 0.30 1.04 -10.20
CA LEU A 318 1.05 0.85 -11.45
C LEU A 318 0.28 1.29 -12.71
N ARG A 319 -1.04 1.47 -12.61
CA ARG A 319 -1.90 1.85 -13.75
C ARG A 319 -1.70 3.28 -14.23
N TYR A 320 -1.34 4.19 -13.33
CA TYR A 320 -1.09 5.60 -13.65
C TYR A 320 0.13 6.13 -12.90
N LEU A 321 1.26 6.21 -13.61
CA LEU A 321 2.56 6.52 -13.01
C LEU A 321 2.80 8.02 -12.80
N GLU A 322 1.99 8.88 -13.40
CA GLU A 322 2.02 10.32 -13.15
C GLU A 322 1.62 10.63 -11.69
N PRO A 323 2.06 11.78 -11.13
CA PRO A 323 1.75 12.14 -9.75
C PRO A 323 0.25 12.15 -9.45
N ASP A 324 -0.17 11.35 -8.45
CA ASP A 324 -1.56 11.39 -7.96
C ASP A 324 -1.78 12.67 -7.15
N ARG A 325 -2.44 13.64 -7.79
CA ARG A 325 -2.80 14.91 -7.16
C ARG A 325 -3.85 14.74 -6.06
N ALA A 326 -4.78 13.78 -6.21
CA ALA A 326 -5.85 13.57 -5.23
C ALA A 326 -5.31 13.01 -3.91
N PHE A 327 -4.27 12.17 -3.97
CA PHE A 327 -3.54 11.74 -2.77
C PHE A 327 -2.85 12.91 -2.07
N GLY A 328 -2.10 13.74 -2.81
CA GLY A 328 -1.45 14.94 -2.25
C GLY A 328 -2.45 15.92 -1.62
N ASP A 329 -3.59 16.13 -2.27
CA ASP A 329 -4.70 16.93 -1.77
C ASP A 329 -5.31 16.35 -0.47
N ALA A 330 -5.49 15.03 -0.40
CA ALA A 330 -5.96 14.35 0.80
C ALA A 330 -4.99 14.54 1.98
N LEU A 331 -3.67 14.45 1.73
CA LEU A 331 -2.64 14.74 2.73
C LEU A 331 -2.71 16.20 3.22
N HIS A 332 -3.02 17.16 2.33
CA HIS A 332 -3.23 18.56 2.72
C HIS A 332 -4.48 18.77 3.57
N GLY A 333 -5.49 17.92 3.44
CA GLY A 333 -6.70 17.97 4.25
C GLY A 333 -6.54 17.44 5.67
N LEU A 334 -5.55 16.57 5.94
CA LEU A 334 -5.34 15.95 7.26
C LEU A 334 -5.34 16.93 8.45
N PRO A 335 -4.64 18.09 8.43
CA PRO A 335 -4.61 19.01 9.57
C PRO A 335 -5.97 19.67 9.88
N ARG A 336 -6.94 19.57 8.97
CA ARG A 336 -8.29 20.14 9.14
C ARG A 336 -9.27 19.16 9.79
N VAL A 337 -8.90 17.88 9.88
CA VAL A 337 -9.72 16.82 10.47
C VAL A 337 -9.77 16.99 11.98
N ARG A 338 -10.97 16.92 12.54
CA ARG A 338 -11.20 16.97 13.99
C ARG A 338 -11.23 15.54 14.53
N THR A 339 -10.52 15.29 15.60
CA THR A 339 -10.73 14.08 16.40
C THR A 339 -11.55 14.51 17.61
N PRO A 340 -12.80 14.01 17.79
CA PRO A 340 -13.53 14.23 19.02
C PRO A 340 -12.63 13.76 20.17
N LYS A 341 -12.34 14.66 21.13
CA LYS A 341 -11.68 14.23 22.36
C LYS A 341 -12.64 13.27 23.05
N ASP A 342 -12.15 12.09 23.44
CA ASP A 342 -12.89 11.17 24.31
C ASP A 342 -13.60 11.96 25.40
N SER A 343 -14.91 12.10 25.29
CA SER A 343 -15.75 12.60 26.36
C SER A 343 -15.94 11.48 27.37
N MET A 344 -14.85 11.09 28.03
CA MET A 344 -14.81 10.13 29.14
C MET A 344 -14.06 10.76 30.32
N SER A 345 -14.64 11.82 30.88
CA SER A 345 -14.62 12.05 32.33
C SER A 345 -15.84 12.88 32.70
N SER A 346 -16.97 12.20 32.90
CA SER A 346 -18.03 12.77 33.71
C SER A 346 -17.47 12.94 35.13
N PRO A 347 -17.54 14.13 35.76
CA PRO A 347 -17.09 14.27 37.14
C PRO A 347 -17.98 13.37 38.01
N LEU A 348 -17.37 12.42 38.70
CA LEU A 348 -18.03 11.66 39.76
C LEU A 348 -18.80 12.64 40.68
N PRO A 349 -20.08 12.41 40.97
CA PRO A 349 -20.79 13.24 41.93
C PRO A 349 -20.09 13.11 43.28
N MET A 350 -19.65 14.25 43.82
CA MET A 350 -19.18 14.39 45.19
C MET A 350 -20.22 13.76 46.12
N SER A 351 -19.85 12.64 46.76
CA SER A 351 -20.64 12.09 47.87
C SER A 351 -20.63 13.11 48.99
N SER A 352 -21.78 13.73 49.22
CA SER A 352 -22.08 14.48 50.42
C SER A 352 -21.95 13.56 51.63
N GLN A 353 -20.86 13.70 52.38
CA GLN A 353 -20.81 13.20 53.75
C GLN A 353 -21.89 13.91 54.57
N GLU A 354 -22.98 13.20 54.86
CA GLU A 354 -23.88 13.55 55.94
C GLU A 354 -23.08 13.48 57.25
N SER A 355 -22.81 14.66 57.81
CA SER A 355 -22.56 14.84 59.23
C SER A 355 -23.84 14.41 59.98
N ARG A 356 -23.77 13.31 60.73
CA ARG A 356 -24.68 13.08 61.85
C ARG A 356 -23.89 12.72 63.09
N ARG A 357 -24.30 13.43 64.15
CA ARG A 357 -23.81 13.44 65.53
C ARG A 357 -23.99 12.12 66.24
#